data_AF-A0A8H3LE66-F1
#
_entry.id   AF-A0A8H3LE66-F1
#
_cell.length_a   1.000
_cell.length_b   1.000
_cell.length_c   1.000
_cell.angle_alpha   90.00
_cell.angle_beta   90.00
_cell.angle_gamma   90.00
#
_symmetry.space_group_name_H-M   'P 1'
#
loop_
_entity.id
_entity.type
_entity.pdbx_description
1 polymer ?
#
loop_
_entity_poly.entity_id
_entity_poly.type
_entity_poly.pdbx_seq_one_letter_code
_entity_poly.pdbx_strand_id
1 'polypeptide(L)'
;MLSFKKVSTQGELHYLICFGDNLQYQVVSVQSPFDASVELHKIITPNKKTAVSGIHLFELQLKCIDRNRKSRPRECKPNEESSITTQIKRVKGLAKKEQIHFEDSIKDFYNFKDQDPSEEPDIIDPTIIEQVVNATGKEAY
;
A
#
# COMPACT_ATOMS: atom_id res chain seq x y z
N MET A 1 0.15 -22.32 14.69
CA MET A 1 0.95 -21.07 14.50
C MET A 1 2.30 -21.45 13.90
N LEU A 2 2.88 -20.67 12.98
CA LEU A 2 4.18 -20.95 12.38
C LEU A 2 5.12 -19.76 12.60
N SER A 3 6.33 -20.03 13.11
CA SER A 3 7.33 -19.01 13.43
C SER A 3 8.64 -19.36 12.76
N PHE A 4 9.28 -18.36 12.16
CA PHE A 4 10.61 -18.49 11.58
C PHE A 4 11.60 -17.67 12.41
N LYS A 5 12.75 -18.25 12.72
CA LYS A 5 13.82 -17.58 13.45
C LYS A 5 15.15 -17.82 12.75
N LYS A 6 15.94 -16.76 12.64
CA LYS A 6 17.34 -16.84 12.26
C LYS A 6 18.18 -16.71 13.53
N VAL A 7 18.99 -17.71 13.84
CA VAL A 7 19.83 -17.77 15.04
C VAL A 7 21.29 -17.92 14.60
N SER A 8 22.21 -17.26 15.31
CA SER A 8 23.65 -17.46 15.12
C SER A 8 24.20 -18.14 16.36
N THR A 9 24.78 -19.33 16.21
CA THR A 9 25.43 -20.07 17.30
C THR A 9 26.84 -20.41 16.87
N GLN A 10 27.83 -19.98 17.66
CA GLN A 10 29.27 -20.21 17.40
C GLN A 10 29.75 -19.79 15.99
N GLY A 11 29.12 -18.79 15.37
CA GLY A 11 29.51 -18.27 14.06
C GLY A 11 28.80 -18.91 12.86
N GLU A 12 28.03 -19.99 13.07
CA GLU A 12 27.16 -20.58 12.04
C GLU A 12 25.73 -20.02 12.11
N LEU A 13 25.15 -19.79 10.93
CA LEU A 13 23.78 -19.33 10.79
C LEU A 13 22.84 -20.53 10.75
N HIS A 14 21.92 -20.57 11.71
CA HIS A 14 20.84 -21.55 11.76
C HIS A 14 19.50 -20.89 11.43
N TYR A 15 18.78 -21.53 10.52
CA TYR A 15 17.43 -21.17 10.11
C TYR A 15 16.45 -22.16 10.75
N LEU A 16 15.61 -21.65 11.66
CA LEU A 16 14.70 -22.43 12.47
C LEU A 16 13.26 -22.16 12.05
N ILE A 17 12.47 -23.23 11.88
CA ILE A 17 11.02 -23.14 11.75
C ILE A 17 10.37 -23.87 12.92
N CYS A 18 9.61 -23.14 13.72
CA CYS A 18 8.83 -23.70 14.82
C CYS A 18 7.34 -23.77 14.42
N PHE A 19 6.69 -24.90 14.71
CA PHE A 19 5.31 -25.18 14.31
C PHE A 19 4.57 -26.08 15.33
N GLY A 20 3.26 -26.24 15.13
CA GLY A 20 2.37 -26.93 16.06
C GLY A 20 1.77 -26.01 17.13
N ASP A 21 1.02 -26.61 18.06
CA ASP A 21 0.47 -25.90 19.21
C ASP A 21 1.63 -25.50 20.13
N ASN A 22 1.62 -24.24 20.57
CA ASN A 22 2.68 -23.64 21.39
C ASN A 22 4.11 -23.72 20.79
N LEU A 23 4.25 -23.91 19.46
CA LEU A 23 5.55 -23.98 18.77
C LEU A 23 6.45 -25.14 19.25
N GLN A 24 5.84 -26.24 19.69
CA GLN A 24 6.54 -27.38 20.28
C GLN A 24 7.44 -28.17 19.30
N TYR A 25 7.17 -28.11 17.99
CA TYR A 25 7.99 -28.78 16.97
C TYR A 25 8.92 -27.79 16.28
N GLN A 26 10.14 -28.23 15.98
CA GLN A 26 11.17 -27.39 15.37
C GLN A 26 11.91 -28.13 14.25
N VAL A 27 12.17 -27.40 13.16
CA VAL A 27 13.04 -27.82 12.06
C VAL A 27 14.21 -26.84 11.99
N VAL A 28 15.42 -27.35 11.77
CA VAL A 28 16.64 -26.55 11.70
C VAL A 28 17.37 -26.84 10.41
N SER A 29 17.82 -25.80 9.71
CA SER A 29 18.78 -25.90 8.62
C SER A 29 19.91 -24.90 8.80
N VAL A 30 21.14 -25.31 8.51
CA VAL A 30 22.32 -24.44 8.53
C VAL A 30 22.53 -23.74 7.18
N GLN A 31 22.01 -24.34 6.10
CA GLN A 31 22.37 -23.97 4.74
C GLN A 31 21.52 -22.82 4.21
N SER A 32 20.20 -22.93 4.35
CA SER A 32 19.29 -21.90 3.89
C SER A 32 17.92 -22.03 4.55
N PRO A 33 17.13 -20.96 4.55
CA PRO A 33 15.77 -21.03 5.06
C PRO A 33 14.84 -21.81 4.14
N PHE A 34 15.20 -21.96 2.85
CA PHE A 34 14.49 -22.81 1.91
C PHE A 34 14.63 -24.28 2.30
N ASP A 35 15.85 -24.72 2.65
CA ASP A 35 16.09 -26.11 3.05
C ASP A 35 15.31 -26.48 4.32
N ALA A 36 15.22 -25.56 5.28
CA ALA A 36 14.35 -25.75 6.45
C ALA A 36 12.87 -25.91 6.06
N SER A 37 12.39 -25.18 5.05
CA SER A 37 11.01 -25.31 4.56
C SER A 37 10.75 -26.65 3.87
N VAL A 38 11.74 -27.19 3.17
CA VAL A 38 11.68 -28.52 2.53
C VAL A 38 11.60 -29.60 3.59
N GLU A 39 12.42 -29.53 4.64
CA GLU A 39 12.36 -30.47 5.77
C GLU A 39 11.02 -30.40 6.51
N LEU A 40 10.47 -29.20 6.74
CA LEU A 40 9.13 -29.05 7.28
C LEU A 40 8.07 -29.71 6.39
N HIS A 41 8.16 -29.54 5.07
CA HIS A 41 7.20 -30.13 4.15
C HIS A 41 7.24 -31.66 4.18
N LYS A 42 8.43 -32.26 4.25
CA LYS A 42 8.59 -33.72 4.41
C LYS A 42 7.87 -34.22 5.67
N ILE A 43 7.89 -33.45 6.74
CA ILE A 43 7.22 -33.80 8.02
C ILE A 43 5.70 -33.65 7.92
N ILE A 44 5.20 -32.54 7.36
CA ILE A 44 3.75 -32.27 7.27
C ILE A 44 3.08 -33.14 6.21
N THR A 45 3.78 -33.42 5.11
CA THR A 45 3.21 -34.12 3.95
C THR A 45 4.17 -35.22 3.46
N PRO A 46 4.38 -36.29 4.25
CA PRO A 46 5.38 -37.33 3.93
C PRO A 46 5.05 -38.11 2.66
N ASN A 47 3.77 -38.20 2.28
CA ASN A 47 3.31 -39.07 1.19
C ASN A 47 3.11 -38.36 -0.16
N LYS A 48 3.37 -37.04 -0.25
CA LYS A 48 3.23 -36.30 -1.52
C LYS A 48 4.61 -35.95 -2.04
N LYS A 49 4.90 -36.37 -3.29
CA LYS A 49 6.12 -35.98 -4.04
C LYS A 49 6.09 -34.52 -4.52
N THR A 50 5.13 -33.73 -4.05
CA THR A 50 4.93 -32.35 -4.49
C THR A 50 6.04 -31.47 -3.93
N ALA A 51 6.79 -30.80 -4.80
CA ALA A 51 7.74 -29.79 -4.38
C ALA A 51 6.99 -28.58 -3.81
N VAL A 52 7.27 -28.20 -2.56
CA VAL A 52 6.79 -26.94 -2.00
C VAL A 52 7.74 -25.84 -2.41
N SER A 53 7.21 -24.80 -3.06
CA SER A 53 7.98 -23.60 -3.29
C SER A 53 8.15 -22.90 -1.94
N GLY A 54 9.40 -22.73 -1.50
CA GLY A 54 9.70 -21.90 -0.33
C GLY A 54 9.10 -20.50 -0.46
N ILE A 55 8.91 -20.02 -1.69
CA ILE A 55 8.18 -18.78 -2.03
C ILE A 55 6.81 -18.74 -1.33
N HIS A 56 6.02 -19.82 -1.31
CA HIS A 56 4.71 -19.79 -0.66
C HIS A 56 4.81 -19.62 0.87
N LEU A 57 5.83 -20.24 1.49
CA LEU A 57 6.09 -20.13 2.93
C LEU A 57 6.64 -18.74 3.31
N PHE A 58 7.53 -18.18 2.48
CA PHE A 58 8.08 -16.84 2.67
C PHE A 58 7.08 -15.73 2.30
N GLU A 59 6.23 -15.93 1.30
CA GLU A 59 5.14 -15.01 0.94
C GLU A 59 4.16 -14.84 2.10
N LEU A 60 3.86 -15.90 2.83
CA LEU A 60 3.07 -15.83 4.06
C LEU A 60 3.75 -14.91 5.09
N GLN A 61 5.07 -15.02 5.27
CA GLN A 61 5.82 -14.12 6.14
C GLN A 61 5.87 -12.68 5.63
N LEU A 62 6.03 -12.47 4.32
CA LEU A 62 6.02 -11.14 3.70
C LEU A 62 4.66 -10.47 3.88
N LYS A 63 3.56 -11.21 3.75
CA LYS A 63 2.21 -10.71 4.07
C LYS A 63 2.08 -10.33 5.55
N CYS A 64 2.73 -11.05 6.47
CA CYS A 64 2.79 -10.67 7.89
C CYS A 64 3.62 -9.40 8.12
N ILE A 65 4.71 -9.20 7.38
CA ILE A 65 5.57 -8.00 7.47
C ILE A 65 4.88 -6.78 6.85
N ASP A 66 4.27 -6.90 5.67
CA ASP A 66 3.54 -5.82 5.01
C ASP A 66 2.35 -5.35 5.87
N ARG A 67 1.64 -6.30 6.49
CA ARG A 67 0.56 -5.99 7.46
C ARG A 67 1.07 -5.22 8.69
N ASN A 68 2.22 -5.60 9.24
CA ASN A 68 2.84 -4.87 10.36
C ASN A 68 3.39 -3.49 9.98
N ARG A 69 3.78 -3.28 8.71
CA ARG A 69 4.14 -1.94 8.20
C ARG A 69 2.93 -1.04 8.03
N LYS A 70 1.78 -1.60 7.65
CA LYS A 70 0.52 -0.85 7.49
C LYS A 70 -0.14 -0.47 8.82
N SER A 71 0.16 -1.19 9.90
CA SER A 71 -0.46 -0.98 11.22
C SER A 71 0.32 -0.07 12.17
N ARG A 72 1.51 0.41 11.79
CA ARG A 72 2.25 1.38 12.60
C ARG A 72 2.00 2.77 12.03
N PRO A 73 1.09 3.57 12.60
CA PRO A 73 1.02 4.98 12.24
C PRO A 73 2.41 5.55 12.52
N ARG A 74 3.10 6.04 11.50
CA ARG A 74 4.23 6.91 11.76
C ARG A 74 3.63 8.15 12.38
N GLU A 75 3.89 8.36 13.67
CA GLU A 75 3.59 9.62 14.32
C GLU A 75 4.21 10.73 13.47
N CYS A 76 3.34 11.52 12.86
CA CYS A 76 3.76 12.63 12.05
C CYS A 76 4.38 13.63 13.00
N LYS A 77 5.64 14.02 12.75
CA LYS A 77 6.28 15.11 13.50
C LYS A 77 5.34 16.32 13.57
N PRO A 78 5.27 17.02 14.72
CA PRO A 78 4.48 18.24 14.85
C PRO A 78 4.91 19.27 13.80
N ASN A 79 4.04 20.23 13.50
CA ASN A 79 4.27 21.15 12.39
C ASN A 79 5.52 22.01 12.60
N GLU A 80 5.76 22.46 13.84
CA GLU A 80 6.94 23.25 14.24
C GLU A 80 8.26 22.53 13.97
N GLU A 81 8.30 21.20 14.09
CA GLU A 81 9.51 20.39 13.88
C GLU A 81 9.63 19.84 12.45
N SER A 82 8.68 20.18 11.58
CA SER A 82 8.62 19.65 10.21
C SER A 82 9.19 20.65 9.20
N SER A 83 9.89 20.14 8.19
CA SER A 83 10.39 20.98 7.10
C SER A 83 9.25 21.65 6.34
N ILE A 84 9.46 22.88 5.85
CA ILE A 84 8.48 23.62 5.03
C ILE A 84 7.94 22.75 3.87
N THR A 85 8.81 21.99 3.21
CA THR A 85 8.44 21.06 2.13
C THR A 85 7.48 19.96 2.58
N THR A 86 7.61 19.48 3.81
CA THR A 86 6.70 18.50 4.40
C THR A 86 5.36 19.14 4.73
N GLN A 87 5.37 20.36 5.27
CA GLN A 87 4.15 21.12 5.56
C GLN A 87 3.34 21.35 4.29
N ILE A 88 3.98 21.79 3.20
CA ILE A 88 3.33 21.97 1.89
C ILE A 88 2.71 20.66 1.39
N LYS A 89 3.40 19.52 1.51
CA LYS A 89 2.85 18.22 1.12
C LYS A 89 1.60 17.85 1.94
N ARG A 90 1.62 18.12 3.25
CA ARG A 90 0.47 17.88 4.14
C ARG A 90 -0.73 18.74 3.74
N VAL A 91 -0.52 20.04 3.54
CA VAL A 91 -1.57 20.98 3.10
C VAL A 91 -2.16 20.54 1.76
N LYS A 92 -1.32 20.18 0.77
CA LYS A 92 -1.79 19.66 -0.52
C LYS A 92 -2.59 18.37 -0.38
N GLY A 93 -2.19 17.48 0.52
CA GLY A 93 -2.94 16.25 0.80
C GLY A 93 -4.31 16.53 1.42
N LEU A 94 -4.39 17.46 2.37
CA LEU A 94 -5.65 17.89 2.99
C LEU A 94 -6.57 18.57 1.97
N ALA A 95 -6.04 19.51 1.18
CA ALA A 95 -6.80 20.20 0.14
C ALA A 95 -7.41 19.21 -0.87
N LYS A 96 -6.65 18.20 -1.31
CA LYS A 96 -7.18 17.14 -2.18
C LYS A 96 -8.29 16.34 -1.52
N LYS A 97 -8.17 16.04 -0.24
CA LYS A 97 -9.18 15.27 0.49
C LYS A 97 -10.49 16.05 0.64
N GLU A 98 -10.39 17.34 0.98
CA GLU A 98 -11.56 18.23 1.06
C GLU A 98 -12.18 18.45 -0.32
N GLN A 99 -11.37 18.62 -1.37
CA GLN A 99 -11.87 18.72 -2.74
C GLN A 99 -12.68 17.48 -3.15
N ILE A 100 -12.13 16.28 -2.94
CA ILE A 100 -12.83 15.03 -3.25
C ILE A 100 -14.11 14.91 -2.43
N HIS A 101 -14.05 15.23 -1.13
CA HIS A 101 -15.22 15.19 -0.26
C HIS A 101 -16.31 16.16 -0.73
N PHE A 102 -15.93 17.36 -1.17
CA PHE A 102 -16.86 18.33 -1.75
C PHE A 102 -17.47 17.80 -3.06
N GLU A 103 -16.65 17.32 -4.00
CA GLU A 103 -17.10 16.74 -5.28
C GLU A 103 -18.06 15.56 -5.08
N ASP A 104 -17.75 14.66 -4.16
CA ASP A 104 -18.62 13.53 -3.81
C ASP A 104 -19.91 14.02 -3.16
N SER A 105 -19.84 15.02 -2.28
CA SER A 105 -21.02 15.58 -1.61
C SER A 105 -21.97 16.28 -2.58
N ILE A 106 -21.46 17.03 -3.57
CA ILE A 106 -22.30 17.75 -4.55
C ILE A 106 -22.94 16.82 -5.58
N LYS A 107 -22.35 15.65 -5.82
CA LYS A 107 -22.81 14.67 -6.81
C LYS A 107 -24.24 14.20 -6.58
N ASP A 108 -24.68 14.16 -5.33
CA ASP A 108 -26.03 13.77 -4.96
C ASP A 108 -27.04 14.93 -5.05
N PHE A 109 -26.57 16.18 -5.08
CA PHE A 109 -27.43 17.38 -5.21
C PHE A 109 -27.65 17.80 -6.65
N TYR A 110 -26.68 17.57 -7.53
CA TYR A 110 -26.77 17.89 -8.95
C TYR A 110 -26.81 16.60 -9.77
N ASN A 111 -28.00 16.21 -10.23
CA ASN A 111 -28.12 15.20 -11.25
C ASN A 111 -27.59 15.80 -12.56
N PHE A 112 -26.54 15.21 -13.13
CA PHE A 112 -26.02 15.57 -14.45
C PHE A 112 -27.08 15.46 -15.58
N LYS A 113 -28.23 14.86 -15.29
CA LYS A 113 -29.36 14.73 -16.21
C LYS A 113 -30.24 15.97 -16.30
N ASP A 114 -30.09 16.94 -15.39
CA ASP A 114 -30.82 18.20 -15.42
C ASP A 114 -30.09 19.26 -16.27
N GLN A 115 -28.99 18.89 -16.93
CA GLN A 115 -28.38 19.70 -17.97
C GLN A 115 -29.24 19.58 -19.23
N ASP A 116 -30.18 20.51 -19.39
CA ASP A 116 -31.02 20.59 -20.58
C ASP A 116 -30.13 20.71 -21.83
N PRO A 117 -30.11 19.72 -22.74
CA PRO A 117 -29.29 19.77 -23.95
C PRO A 117 -29.69 20.90 -24.91
N SER A 118 -30.78 21.61 -24.60
CA SER A 118 -31.32 22.74 -25.35
C SER A 118 -30.95 24.11 -24.77
N GLU A 119 -30.18 24.19 -23.67
CA GLU A 119 -29.57 25.45 -23.25
C GLU A 119 -28.53 25.87 -24.31
N GLU A 120 -28.94 26.78 -25.21
CA GLU A 120 -27.99 27.51 -26.03
C GLU A 120 -27.10 28.36 -25.11
N PRO A 121 -25.77 28.33 -25.28
CA PRO A 121 -24.90 29.18 -24.49
C PRO A 121 -25.27 30.65 -24.72
N ASP A 122 -25.49 31.41 -23.65
CA ASP A 122 -25.82 32.84 -23.71
C ASP A 122 -24.76 33.68 -24.45
N ILE A 123 -23.55 33.15 -24.62
CA ILE A 123 -22.42 33.79 -25.28
C ILE A 123 -21.96 32.89 -26.43
N ILE A 124 -22.40 33.22 -27.64
CA ILE A 124 -22.05 32.50 -28.87
C ILE A 124 -20.99 33.26 -29.68
N ASP A 125 -20.73 34.53 -29.36
CA ASP A 125 -19.77 35.36 -30.11
C ASP A 125 -18.34 34.82 -29.92
N PRO A 126 -17.72 34.26 -30.98
CA PRO A 126 -16.37 33.71 -30.89
C PRO A 126 -15.33 34.76 -30.49
N THR A 127 -15.59 36.04 -30.77
CA THR A 127 -14.74 37.16 -30.37
C THR A 127 -14.68 37.34 -28.86
N ILE A 128 -15.83 37.21 -28.19
CA ILE A 128 -15.92 37.33 -26.73
C ILE A 128 -15.24 36.13 -26.08
N ILE A 129 -15.46 34.93 -26.61
CA ILE A 129 -14.83 33.71 -26.12
C ILE A 129 -13.30 33.82 -26.24
N GLU A 130 -12.78 34.26 -27.39
CA GLU A 130 -11.34 34.42 -27.62
C GLU A 130 -10.71 35.48 -26.70
N GLN A 131 -11.38 36.62 -26.49
CA GLN A 131 -10.90 37.64 -25.56
C GLN A 131 -10.83 37.14 -24.12
N VAL A 132 -11.83 36.38 -23.66
CA VAL A 132 -11.84 35.78 -22.32
C VAL A 132 -10.72 34.75 -22.17
N VAL A 133 -10.54 33.87 -23.17
CA VAL A 133 -9.46 32.86 -23.16
C VAL A 133 -8.09 33.54 -23.13
N ASN A 134 -7.90 34.61 -23.89
CA ASN A 134 -6.64 35.35 -23.93
C ASN A 134 -6.39 36.14 -22.64
N ALA A 135 -7.43 36.72 -22.03
CA ALA A 135 -7.35 37.44 -20.77
C ALA A 135 -7.10 36.53 -19.56
N THR A 136 -7.54 35.27 -19.62
CA THR A 136 -7.32 34.28 -18.55
C THR A 136 -5.86 33.85 -18.44
N GLY A 137 -5.02 34.22 -19.43
CA GLY A 137 -3.58 33.99 -19.40
C GLY A 137 -3.24 32.53 -19.59
N LYS A 138 -2.58 32.20 -20.70
CA LYS A 138 -1.83 30.95 -20.80
C LYS A 138 -0.64 31.04 -19.83
N GLU A 139 -0.86 30.72 -18.56
CA GLU A 139 0.24 30.34 -17.69
C GLU A 139 0.72 28.98 -18.18
N ALA A 140 1.78 29.03 -18.97
CA ALA A 140 2.44 27.89 -19.56
C ALA A 140 2.80 26.84 -18.49
N TYR A 141 2.30 25.62 -18.71
CA TYR A 141 2.97 24.39 -18.30
C TYR A 141 2.91 23.39 -19.45
#